data_AF-W1VDG3-F1
#
_entry.id   AF-W1VDG3-F1
#
_cell.length_a   1.000
_cell.length_b   1.000
_cell.length_c   1.000
_cell.angle_alpha   90.00
_cell.angle_beta   90.00
_cell.angle_gamma   90.00
#
_symmetry.space_group_name_H-M   'P 1'
#
loop_
_entity.id
_entity.type
_entity.pdbx_description
1 polymer ?
#
loop_
_entity_poly.entity_id
_entity_poly.type
_entity_poly.pdbx_seq_one_letter_code
_entity_poly.pdbx_strand_id
1 'polypeptide(L)' 'LYGANPQDGVGGTGSVFLLMDEPEAYGLPPDPEVPTADLASMFNFAGVAGTAMIATALGMFIAHGRQK' A
#
# COMPACT_ATOMS: atom_id res chain seq x y z
N LEU A 1 13.59 -3.70 -21.94
CA LEU A 1 14.41 -2.55 -21.53
C LEU A 1 13.97 -2.18 -20.11
N TYR A 2 14.82 -2.44 -19.11
CA TYR A 2 14.44 -2.27 -17.71
C TYR A 2 14.60 -0.81 -17.26
N GLY A 3 13.64 -0.29 -16.48
CA GLY A 3 13.69 1.08 -15.95
C GLY A 3 13.26 2.20 -16.91
N ALA A 4 12.84 1.85 -18.13
CA ALA A 4 12.45 2.81 -19.17
C ALA A 4 10.95 3.17 -19.16
N ASN A 5 10.13 2.48 -18.37
CA ASN A 5 8.70 2.72 -18.31
C ASN A 5 8.39 3.79 -17.23
N PRO A 6 7.94 5.00 -17.60
CA PRO A 6 7.58 6.02 -16.62
C PRO A 6 6.30 5.69 -15.83
N GLN A 7 5.57 4.64 -16.24
CA GLN A 7 4.37 4.13 -15.57
C GLN A 7 4.66 2.86 -14.76
N ASP A 8 5.94 2.54 -14.48
CA ASP A 8 6.27 1.47 -13.53
C ASP A 8 5.97 1.92 -12.08
N GLY A 9 5.96 0.97 -11.14
CA GLY A 9 5.66 1.24 -9.74
C GLY A 9 6.68 2.13 -9.01
N VAL A 10 7.73 2.59 -9.71
CA VAL A 10 8.76 3.50 -9.20
C VAL A 10 8.83 4.85 -9.94
N GLY A 11 8.01 5.07 -10.97
CA GLY A 11 7.97 6.30 -11.77
C GLY A 11 9.15 6.48 -12.74
N GLY A 12 9.83 5.39 -13.09
CA GLY A 12 11.05 5.34 -13.88
C GLY A 12 12.33 5.46 -13.04
N THR A 13 13.38 4.72 -13.40
CA THR A 13 14.60 4.59 -12.58
C THR A 13 15.68 5.66 -12.86
N GLY A 14 15.37 6.69 -13.66
CA GLY A 14 16.33 7.73 -14.07
C GLY A 14 17.52 7.23 -14.89
N SER A 15 17.51 5.95 -15.26
CA SER A 15 18.54 5.21 -15.96
C SER A 15 17.89 4.04 -16.66
N VAL A 16 18.51 3.55 -17.73
CA VAL A 16 17.92 2.54 -18.61
C VAL A 16 18.92 1.40 -18.78
N PHE A 17 18.48 0.16 -18.56
CA PHE A 17 19.34 -1.01 -18.65
C PHE A 17 18.86 -1.97 -19.75
N LEU A 18 19.77 -2.34 -20.65
CA LEU A 18 19.58 -3.47 -21.55
C LEU A 18 19.97 -4.75 -20.82
N LEU A 19 18.98 -5.59 -20.55
CA LEU A 19 19.19 -6.89 -19.93
C LEU A 19 19.39 -7.93 -21.03
N MET A 20 20.39 -8.81 -20.86
CA MET A 20 20.64 -9.93 -21.79
C MET A 20 19.80 -11.16 -21.46
N ASP A 21 19.19 -11.17 -20.27
CA ASP A 21 18.30 -12.19 -19.75
C ASP A 21 17.23 -11.51 -18.87
N GLU A 22 16.36 -12.29 -18.23
CA GLU A 22 15.34 -11.81 -17.30
C GLU A 22 15.96 -11.04 -16.10
N PRO A 23 15.27 -10.01 -15.58
CA PRO A 23 15.77 -9.19 -14.46
C PRO A 23 16.19 -10.01 -13.23
N GLU A 24 15.51 -11.11 -12.96
CA GLU A 24 15.77 -12.04 -11.87
C GLU A 24 17.16 -12.67 -11.96
N ALA A 25 17.68 -12.92 -13.18
CA ALA A 25 19.04 -13.40 -13.40
C ALA A 25 20.10 -12.40 -12.90
N TYR A 26 19.73 -11.13 -12.78
CA TYR A 26 20.54 -10.03 -12.26
C TYR A 26 20.15 -9.61 -10.83
N GLY A 27 19.23 -10.34 -10.18
CA GLY A 27 18.70 -9.99 -8.86
C GLY A 27 17.80 -8.75 -8.85
N LEU A 28 17.33 -8.32 -10.03
CA LEU A 28 16.38 -7.24 -10.15
C LEU A 28 14.96 -7.78 -9.97
N PRO A 29 14.07 -7.04 -9.29
CA PRO A 29 12.66 -7.40 -9.26
C PRO A 29 12.07 -7.30 -10.66
N PRO A 30 11.22 -8.26 -11.10
CA PRO A 30 10.56 -8.20 -12.39
C PRO A 30 9.63 -6.99 -12.54
N ASP A 31 8.96 -6.64 -11.44
CA ASP A 31 8.04 -5.51 -11.37
C ASP A 31 8.42 -4.64 -10.16
N PRO A 32 9.16 -3.53 -10.37
CA PRO A 32 9.62 -2.67 -9.29
C PRO A 32 8.48 -1.77 -8.80
N GLU A 33 8.22 -1.81 -7.49
CA GLU A 33 7.24 -0.97 -6.82
C GLU A 33 7.84 -0.30 -5.58
N VAL A 34 7.46 0.96 -5.32
CA VAL A 34 7.91 1.64 -4.08
C VAL A 34 7.19 1.06 -2.87
N PRO A 35 7.86 0.91 -1.72
CA PRO A 35 7.22 0.43 -0.48
C PRO A 35 6.04 1.29 0.00
N THR A 36 5.90 2.52 -0.51
CA THR A 36 4.85 3.47 -0.17
C THR A 36 3.70 3.52 -1.18
N ALA A 37 3.67 2.65 -2.19
CA ALA A 37 2.66 2.67 -3.24
C ALA A 37 1.24 2.57 -2.66
N ASP A 38 1.08 1.68 -1.67
CA ASP A 38 -0.20 1.46 -0.97
C ASP A 38 -0.38 2.29 0.29
N LEU A 39 0.53 3.22 0.61
CA LEU A 39 0.49 3.91 1.90
C LEU A 39 -0.84 4.67 2.12
N ALA A 40 -1.35 5.32 1.07
CA ALA A 40 -2.61 6.05 1.14
C ALA A 40 -3.82 5.12 1.29
N SER A 41 -3.85 3.98 0.59
CA SER A 41 -4.96 3.02 0.69
C SER A 41 -4.97 2.37 2.07
N MET A 42 -3.81 1.97 2.58
CA MET A 42 -3.64 1.44 3.94
C MET A 42 -4.08 2.43 5.00
N PHE A 43 -3.73 3.73 4.86
CA PHE A 43 -4.17 4.77 5.80
C PHE A 43 -5.69 4.92 5.82
N ASN A 44 -6.34 4.89 4.66
CA ASN A 44 -7.81 4.93 4.56
C ASN A 44 -8.46 3.73 5.26
N PHE A 45 -7.95 2.52 5.00
CA PHE A 45 -8.47 1.30 5.65
C PHE A 45 -8.27 1.34 7.17
N ALA A 46 -7.10 1.77 7.64
CA ALA A 46 -6.81 1.95 9.06
C ALA A 46 -7.77 2.97 9.70
N GLY A 47 -8.03 4.10 9.03
CA GLY A 47 -8.98 5.12 9.48
C GLY A 47 -10.41 4.59 9.61
N VAL A 48 -10.89 3.83 8.61
CA VAL A 48 -12.22 3.19 8.64
C VAL A 48 -12.32 2.20 9.79
N ALA A 49 -11.34 1.29 9.92
CA ALA A 49 -11.33 0.28 10.97
C ALA A 49 -11.28 0.90 12.37
N GLY A 50 -10.41 1.90 12.59
CA GLY A 50 -10.31 2.62 13.86
C GLY A 50 -11.60 3.34 14.24
N THR A 51 -12.25 3.99 13.27
CA THR A 51 -13.53 4.68 13.49
C THR A 51 -14.64 3.71 13.85
N ALA A 52 -14.74 2.57 13.15
CA ALA A 52 -15.72 1.53 13.43
C ALA A 52 -15.53 0.93 14.84
N MET A 53 -14.27 0.71 15.25
CA MET A 53 -13.95 0.23 16.59
C MET A 53 -14.39 1.22 17.67
N ILE A 54 -14.08 2.52 17.51
CA ILE A 54 -14.50 3.57 18.45
C ILE A 54 -16.02 3.69 18.52
N ALA A 55 -16.70 3.73 17.37
CA ALA A 55 -18.15 3.80 17.30
C ALA A 55 -18.82 2.60 17.98
N THR A 56 -18.29 1.39 17.78
CA THR A 56 -18.78 0.17 18.43
C THR A 56 -18.58 0.23 19.94
N ALA A 57 -17.40 0.63 20.41
CA ALA A 57 -17.11 0.76 21.83
C ALA A 57 -18.06 1.76 22.51
N LEU A 58 -18.21 2.97 21.95
CA LEU A 58 -19.14 3.98 22.45
C LEU A 58 -20.60 3.50 22.38
N GLY A 59 -20.99 2.82 21.31
CA GLY A 59 -22.30 2.23 21.14
C GLY A 59 -22.64 1.23 22.26
N MET A 60 -21.69 0.38 22.67
CA MET A 60 -21.88 -0.56 23.77
C MET A 60 -22.09 0.17 25.11
N PHE A 61 -21.32 1.21 25.41
CA PHE A 61 -21.50 2.00 26.63
C PHE A 61 -22.86 2.72 26.66
N ILE A 62 -23.28 3.32 25.54
CA ILE A 62 -24.58 3.99 25.42
C ILE A 62 -25.72 2.95 25.56
N ALA A 63 -25.63 1.81 24.89
CA ALA A 63 -26.65 0.77 24.94
C ALA A 63 -26.80 0.20 26.35
N HIS A 64 -25.69 -0.07 27.05
CA HIS A 64 -25.73 -0.59 28.42
C HIS A 64 -26.18 0.48 29.44
N GLY A 65 -25.75 1.73 29.29
CA GLY A 65 -26.12 2.83 30.19
C GLY A 65 -27.62 3.18 30.18
N ARG A 66 -28.34 2.84 29.09
CA ARG A 66 -29.79 3.02 28.96
C ARG A 66 -30.63 1.93 29.64
N GLN A 67 -30.01 0.88 30.18
CA GLN A 67 -30.72 -0.23 30.86
C GLN A 67 -30.87 -0.03 32.37
N LYS A 68 -30.58 1.18 32.88
CA LYS A 68 -30.94 1.62 34.22
C LYS A 68 -32.09 2.63 34.15
#